data_AF-A0A429JCL1-F1
#
_entry.id   AF-A0A429JCL1-F1
#
_cell.length_a   1.000
_cell.length_b   1.000
_cell.length_c   1.000
_cell.angle_alpha   90.00
_cell.angle_beta   90.00
_cell.angle_gamma   90.00
#
_symmetry.space_group_name_H-M   'P 1'
#
loop_
_entity.id
_entity.type
_entity.pdbx_description
1 polymer ?
#
loop_
_entity_poly.entity_id
_entity_poly.type
_entity_poly.pdbx_seq_one_letter_code
_entity_poly.pdbx_strand_id
1 'polypeptide(L)' 'MTTPVQTSPIRVEKGDASEEELAALTAVLLARAAHRPAAVPGRRRATSARWRRLERQHGFQGAGSWQR' A
#
# COMPACT_ATOMS: atom_id res chain seq x y z
N MET A 1 -3.82 30.04 -25.24
CA MET A 1 -4.54 28.75 -25.14
C MET A 1 -3.91 27.96 -24.00
N THR A 2 -4.54 27.96 -22.82
CA THR A 2 -4.06 27.19 -21.66
C THR A 2 -4.66 25.79 -21.71
N THR A 3 -3.82 24.79 -21.95
CA THR A 3 -4.21 23.38 -21.91
C THR A 3 -4.50 22.99 -20.45
N PRO A 4 -5.65 22.34 -20.15
CA PRO A 4 -5.88 21.84 -18.80
C PRO A 4 -4.84 20.77 -18.51
N VAL A 5 -4.10 20.92 -17.41
CA VAL A 5 -3.23 19.87 -16.90
C VAL A 5 -4.12 18.69 -16.52
N GLN A 6 -4.20 17.69 -17.40
CA GLN A 6 -4.85 16.43 -17.06
C GLN A 6 -3.99 15.78 -15.98
N THR A 7 -4.44 15.91 -14.73
CA THR A 7 -3.79 15.25 -13.61
C THR A 7 -4.21 13.80 -13.68
N SER A 8 -3.39 12.96 -14.31
CA SER A 8 -3.58 11.51 -14.26
C SER A 8 -3.70 11.09 -12.79
N PRO A 9 -4.72 10.30 -12.41
CA PRO A 9 -4.98 9.95 -11.01
C PRO A 9 -3.87 9.08 -10.39
N ILE A 10 -3.00 8.49 -11.22
CA ILE A 10 -1.88 7.64 -10.83
C ILE A 10 -0.62 8.15 -11.55
N ARG A 11 0.46 8.37 -10.78
CA ARG A 11 1.78 8.75 -11.30
C ARG A 11 2.70 7.53 -11.29
N VAL A 12 3.37 7.28 -12.42
CA VAL A 12 4.40 6.25 -12.55
C VAL A 12 5.78 6.90 -12.41
N GLU A 13 6.57 6.47 -11.43
CA GLU A 13 7.91 7.06 -11.17
C GLU A 13 9.00 6.45 -12.04
N LYS A 14 8.82 5.20 -12.49
CA LYS A 14 9.83 4.46 -13.24
C LYS A 14 9.17 3.44 -14.16
N GLY A 15 9.63 3.38 -15.40
CA GLY A 15 9.04 2.54 -16.45
C GLY A 15 7.71 3.09 -16.95
N ASP A 16 7.07 2.33 -17.81
CA ASP A 16 5.71 2.59 -18.29
C ASP A 16 4.79 1.49 -17.76
N ALA A 17 3.56 1.86 -17.41
CA ALA A 17 2.53 0.91 -17.00
C ALA A 17 1.57 0.68 -18.17
N SER A 18 1.23 -0.57 -18.45
CA SER A 18 0.22 -0.86 -19.48
C SER A 18 -1.17 -0.41 -19.02
N GLU A 19 -2.10 -0.24 -19.97
CA GLU A 19 -3.49 0.10 -19.64
C GLU A 19 -4.13 -0.96 -18.74
N GLU A 20 -3.80 -2.24 -18.97
CA GLU A 20 -4.28 -3.37 -18.17
C GLU A 20 -3.77 -3.31 -16.74
N GLU A 21 -2.49 -2.95 -16.54
CA GLU A 21 -1.90 -2.81 -15.20
C GLU A 21 -2.54 -1.63 -14.43
N LEU A 22 -2.78 -0.50 -15.10
CA LEU A 22 -3.47 0.64 -14.50
C LEU A 22 -4.93 0.32 -14.15
N ALA A 23 -5.63 -0.42 -15.02
CA ALA A 23 -6.99 -0.89 -14.76
C ALA A 23 -7.03 -1.84 -13.56
N ALA A 24 -6.11 -2.81 -13.50
CA ALA A 24 -5.99 -3.73 -12.38
C ALA A 24 -5.71 -3.00 -11.06
N LEU A 25 -4.78 -2.05 -11.06
CA LEU A 25 -4.47 -1.24 -9.89
C LEU A 25 -5.68 -0.42 -9.42
N THR A 26 -6.40 0.20 -10.35
CA THR A 26 -7.63 0.96 -10.06
C THR A 26 -8.71 0.06 -9.45
N ALA A 27 -8.93 -1.13 -10.01
CA ALA A 27 -9.90 -2.09 -9.48
C ALA A 27 -9.57 -2.51 -8.04
N VAL A 28 -8.29 -2.78 -7.74
CA VAL A 28 -7.83 -3.11 -6.39
C VAL A 28 -8.06 -1.94 -5.43
N LEU A 29 -7.75 -0.71 -5.84
CA LEU A 29 -7.97 0.48 -5.01
C LEU A 29 -9.45 0.71 -4.70
N LEU A 30 -10.33 0.57 -5.69
CA LEU A 30 -11.78 0.68 -5.50
C LEU A 30 -12.31 -0.43 -4.57
N ALA A 31 -11.87 -1.68 -4.77
CA ALA A 31 -12.25 -2.79 -3.90
C ALA A 31 -11.79 -2.56 -2.44
N ARG A 32 -10.57 -2.03 -2.24
CA ARG A 32 -10.03 -1.67 -0.92
C ARG A 32 -10.82 -0.52 -0.28
N ALA A 33 -11.21 0.49 -1.06
CA ALA A 33 -11.98 1.62 -0.57
C ALA A 33 -13.41 1.21 -0.17
N ALA A 34 -14.02 0.29 -0.92
CA ALA A 34 -15.32 -0.28 -0.61
C ALA A 34 -15.28 -1.26 0.58
N HIS A 35 -14.11 -1.84 0.88
CA HIS A 35 -13.96 -2.77 1.99
C HIS A 35 -14.07 -2.04 3.33
N ARG A 36 -15.20 -2.22 4.02
CA ARG A 36 -15.38 -1.78 5.40
C ARG A 36 -14.95 -2.91 6.34
N PRO A 37 -13.76 -2.85 6.97
CA PRO A 37 -13.36 -3.89 7.89
C PRO A 37 -14.33 -3.93 9.07
N ALA A 38 -14.75 -5.14 9.45
CA ALA A 38 -15.49 -5.35 10.68
C ALA A 38 -14.69 -4.78 11.85
N ALA A 39 -15.36 -4.15 12.81
CA ALA A 39 -14.72 -3.57 13.97
C ALA A 39 -14.06 -4.69 14.80
N VAL A 40 -12.76 -4.91 14.58
CA VAL A 40 -11.95 -5.77 15.44
C VAL A 40 -11.85 -5.08 16.81
N PRO A 41 -12.12 -5.76 17.93
CA PRO A 41 -11.96 -5.20 19.27
C PRO A 41 -10.59 -4.52 19.37
N GLY A 42 -10.59 -3.25 19.75
CA GLY A 42 -9.53 -2.30 19.47
C GLY A 42 -8.13 -2.76 19.88
N ARG A 43 -7.39 -3.35 18.95
CA ARG A 43 -5.93 -3.25 18.98
C ARG A 43 -5.63 -1.79 18.68
N ARG A 44 -5.15 -1.03 19.68
CA ARG A 44 -4.73 0.36 19.51
C ARG A 44 -3.92 0.47 18.22
N ARG A 45 -4.47 1.13 17.19
CA ARG A 45 -3.72 1.43 15.96
C ARG A 45 -2.48 2.18 16.42
N ALA A 46 -1.31 1.61 16.17
CA ALA A 46 -0.06 2.32 16.45
C ALA A 46 -0.09 3.59 15.59
N THR A 47 -0.22 4.76 16.24
CA THR A 47 -0.35 6.07 15.58
C THR A 47 0.91 6.47 14.82
N SER A 48 1.98 5.70 14.98
CA SER A 48 3.25 5.83 14.27
C SER A 48 3.71 4.47 13.78
N ALA A 49 4.26 4.42 12.56
CA ALA A 49 5.03 3.27 12.11
C ALA A 49 6.15 3.02 13.14
N ARG A 50 6.11 1.87 13.82
CA ARG A 50 7.18 1.44 14.74
C ARG A 50 8.35 0.99 13.88
N TRP A 51 9.05 1.94 13.25
CA TRP A 51 10.36 1.70 12.67
C TRP A 51 11.24 1.14 13.78
N ARG A 52 11.44 -0.17 13.78
CA ARG A 52 12.33 -0.81 14.73
C ARG A 52 13.73 -0.74 14.15
N ARG A 53 14.68 -0.40 15.00
CA ARG A 53 16.12 -0.49 14.72
C ARG A 53 16.45 -1.97 14.49
N LEU A 54 16.55 -2.37 13.23
CA LEU A 54 16.82 -3.76 12.83
C LEU A 54 18.16 -4.25 13.37
N GLU A 55 19.11 -3.35 13.58
CA GLU A 55 20.40 -3.60 14.21
C GLU A 55 20.32 -4.01 15.69
N ARG A 56 19.17 -3.78 16.35
CA ARG A 56 18.90 -4.21 17.73
C ARG A 56 18.00 -5.44 17.81
N GLN A 57 17.57 -5.99 16.68
CA GLN A 57 16.86 -7.27 16.66
C GLN A 57 17.89 -8.40 16.76
N HIS A 58 17.75 -9.24 17.79
CA HIS A 58 18.52 -10.46 17.90
C HIS A 58 18.03 -11.46 16.84
N GLY A 59 18.83 -11.63 15.78
CA GLY A 59 18.66 -12.67 14.76
C GLY A 59 17.68 -12.35 13.63
N PHE A 60 17.89 -13.00 12.49
CA PHE A 60 16.96 -13.01 11.37
C PHE A 60 15.78 -13.93 11.70
N GLN A 61 14.57 -13.48 11.38
CA GLN A 61 13.40 -14.34 11.47
C GLN A 61 13.50 -15.43 10.40
N GLY A 62 13.16 -16.68 10.74
CA GLY A 62 13.18 -17.79 9.77
C GLY A 62 12.22 -17.55 8.60
N ALA A 63 12.42 -18.26 7.49
CA ALA A 63 11.71 -18.07 6.21
C ALA A 63 10.16 -18.13 6.28
N GLY A 64 9.57 -18.61 7.39
CA GLY A 64 8.12 -18.65 7.60
C GLY A 64 7.52 -17.43 8.33
N SER A 65 8.31 -16.43 8.72
CA SER A 65 7.82 -15.31 9.53
C SER A 65 6.86 -14.36 8.82
N TRP A 66 6.79 -14.43 7.49
CA TRP A 66 5.95 -13.57 6.65
C TRP A 66 4.48 -14.00 6.54
N GLN A 67 4.14 -15.20 7.02
CA GLN A 67 2.82 -15.82 6.81
C GLN A 67 1.88 -15.61 8.01
N ARG A 68 2.34 -14.93 9.06
CA ARG A 68 1.62 -14.71 10.31
C ARG A 68 1.20 -13.26 10.44
#